data_AF-A0A094PKC1-F1
#
_entry.id   AF-A0A094PKC1-F1
#
_cell.length_a   1.000
_cell.length_b   1.000
_cell.length_c   1.000
_cell.angle_alpha   90.00
_cell.angle_beta   90.00
_cell.angle_gamma   90.00
#
_symmetry.space_group_name_H-M   'P 1'
#
loop_
_entity.id
_entity.type
_entity.pdbx_description
1 polymer ?
#
loop_
_entity_poly.entity_id
_entity_poly.type
_entity_poly.pdbx_seq_one_letter_code
_entity_poly.pdbx_strand_id
1 'polypeptide(L)'
;MEFQDILYDVSEGIATITLNRPDKLNAFTGRMMHEIISALDITDADDDVKVVIFTGAGRAYCAGADLSSGGETFAKGGSDVQTKQGVPRDGGGLVSLRIFNSQKPVIGVINGPAVGVGV
;
A
#
# COMPACT_ATOMS: atom_id res chain seq x y z
N MET A 1 -16.12 3.38 3.92
CA MET A 1 -15.11 4.25 3.29
C MET A 1 -14.95 3.76 1.87
N GLU A 2 -14.92 4.65 0.88
CA GLU A 2 -14.78 4.25 -0.52
C GLU A 2 -13.30 4.39 -0.92
N PHE A 3 -12.66 3.27 -1.26
CA PHE A 3 -11.29 3.23 -1.76
C PHE A 3 -11.30 3.43 -3.28
N GLN A 4 -10.31 4.15 -3.81
CA GLN A 4 -10.22 4.46 -5.23
C GLN A 4 -9.07 3.71 -5.92
N ASP A 5 -7.91 3.63 -5.28
CA ASP A 5 -6.71 3.02 -5.86
C ASP A 5 -6.51 1.56 -5.38
N ILE A 6 -7.30 1.09 -4.41
CA ILE A 6 -7.37 -0.31 -3.97
C ILE A 6 -8.82 -0.83 -3.97
N LEU A 7 -8.97 -2.15 -4.05
CA LEU A 7 -10.20 -2.86 -3.66
C LEU A 7 -9.96 -3.52 -2.29
N TYR A 8 -11.02 -3.56 -1.49
CA TYR A 8 -11.02 -4.18 -0.17
C TYR A 8 -12.23 -5.11 -0.05
N ASP A 9 -11.96 -6.39 0.24
CA ASP A 9 -12.98 -7.41 0.45
C ASP A 9 -12.63 -8.26 1.68
N VAL A 10 -13.63 -8.71 2.42
CA VAL A 10 -13.45 -9.61 3.56
C VAL A 10 -14.37 -10.81 3.40
N SER A 11 -13.78 -11.99 3.35
CA SER A 11 -14.51 -13.25 3.27
C SER A 11 -13.79 -14.32 4.09
N GLU A 12 -14.56 -15.10 4.86
CA GLU A 12 -14.04 -16.25 5.63
C GLU A 12 -12.84 -15.91 6.54
N GLY A 13 -12.84 -14.70 7.13
CA GLY A 13 -11.77 -14.21 8.00
C GLY A 13 -10.50 -13.77 7.26
N ILE A 14 -10.54 -13.68 5.93
CA ILE A 14 -9.44 -13.20 5.09
C ILE A 14 -9.83 -11.84 4.50
N ALA A 15 -9.06 -10.81 4.86
CA ALA A 15 -9.16 -9.51 4.22
C ALA A 15 -8.23 -9.47 2.99
N THR A 16 -8.78 -9.23 1.81
CA THR A 16 -8.02 -9.12 0.56
C THR A 16 -7.96 -7.67 0.12
N ILE A 17 -6.76 -7.11 0.11
CA ILE A 17 -6.43 -5.79 -0.43
C ILE A 17 -5.84 -5.98 -1.82
N THR A 18 -6.57 -5.55 -2.85
CA THR A 18 -6.11 -5.62 -4.24
C THR A 18 -5.69 -4.24 -4.72
N LEU A 19 -4.43 -4.05 -5.13
CA LEU A 19 -3.98 -2.83 -5.79
C LEU A 19 -4.70 -2.69 -7.13
N ASN A 20 -5.43 -1.59 -7.34
CA ASN A 20 -6.45 -1.51 -8.39
C ASN A 20 -6.22 -0.34 -9.36
N ARG A 21 -5.05 -0.35 -10.02
CA ARG A 21 -4.75 0.54 -11.14
C ARG A 21 -4.17 -0.28 -12.30
N PRO A 22 -4.91 -1.27 -12.84
CA PRO A 22 -4.36 -2.25 -13.78
C PRO A 22 -3.81 -1.62 -15.07
N ASP A 23 -4.42 -0.52 -15.55
CA ASP A 23 -3.96 0.23 -16.73
C ASP A 23 -2.61 0.92 -16.51
N LYS A 24 -2.19 1.08 -15.25
CA LYS A 24 -0.90 1.63 -14.82
C LYS A 24 -0.03 0.57 -14.15
N LEU A 25 -0.34 -0.73 -14.34
CA LEU A 25 0.36 -1.84 -13.70
C LEU A 25 0.46 -1.69 -12.18
N ASN A 26 -0.60 -1.14 -11.57
CA ASN A 26 -0.71 -0.89 -10.15
C ASN A 26 0.42 -0.02 -9.59
N ALA A 27 0.89 0.96 -10.37
CA ALA A 27 1.88 1.93 -9.90
C ALA A 27 1.39 2.65 -8.63
N PHE A 28 2.27 2.73 -7.64
CA PHE A 28 2.02 3.19 -6.29
C PHE A 28 1.91 4.72 -6.21
N THR A 29 0.83 5.22 -5.63
CA THR A 29 0.54 6.65 -5.45
C THR A 29 0.49 7.02 -3.97
N GLY A 30 0.57 8.32 -3.66
CA GLY A 30 0.33 8.81 -2.29
C GLY A 30 -1.09 8.51 -1.80
N ARG A 31 -2.09 8.43 -2.67
CA ARG A 31 -3.45 8.00 -2.28
C ARG A 31 -3.45 6.53 -1.89
N MET A 32 -2.90 5.67 -2.73
CA MET A 32 -2.80 4.22 -2.47
C MET A 32 -2.09 3.95 -1.15
N MET A 33 -1.03 4.71 -0.83
CA MET A 33 -0.38 4.68 0.49
C MET A 33 -1.37 4.90 1.64
N HIS A 34 -2.15 5.99 1.61
CA HIS A 34 -3.12 6.31 2.66
C HIS A 34 -4.25 5.28 2.74
N GLU A 35 -4.72 4.78 1.60
CA GLU A 35 -5.77 3.77 1.54
C GLU A 35 -5.29 2.42 2.11
N ILE A 36 -4.07 1.99 1.80
CA ILE A 36 -3.47 0.77 2.37
C ILE A 36 -3.33 0.89 3.89
N ILE A 37 -2.84 2.03 4.40
CA ILE A 37 -2.72 2.26 5.85
C ILE A 37 -4.11 2.18 6.50
N SER A 38 -5.10 2.83 5.91
CA SER A 38 -6.48 2.83 6.43
C SER A 38 -7.09 1.42 6.40
N ALA A 39 -6.85 0.64 5.34
CA ALA A 39 -7.32 -0.74 5.25
C ALA A 39 -6.70 -1.62 6.34
N LEU A 40 -5.40 -1.47 6.61
CA LEU A 40 -4.73 -2.21 7.69
C LEU A 40 -5.25 -1.81 9.08
N ASP A 41 -5.58 -0.52 9.29
CA ASP A 41 -6.19 -0.05 10.54
C ASP A 41 -7.58 -0.67 10.75
N ILE A 42 -8.37 -0.79 9.69
CA ILE A 42 -9.66 -1.49 9.72
C ILE A 42 -9.46 -2.97 10.06
N THR A 43 -8.50 -3.65 9.42
CA THR A 43 -8.27 -5.08 9.68
C THR A 43 -7.78 -5.34 11.09
N ASP A 44 -6.95 -4.45 11.67
CA ASP A 44 -6.44 -4.62 13.02
C ASP A 44 -7.53 -4.40 14.08
N ALA A 45 -8.52 -3.53 13.80
CA ALA A 45 -9.65 -3.29 14.68
C ALA A 45 -10.75 -4.36 14.61
N ASP A 46 -10.69 -5.26 13.63
CA ASP A 46 -11.67 -6.31 13.39
C ASP A 46 -11.15 -7.67 13.87
N ASP A 47 -11.74 -8.21 14.93
CA ASP A 47 -11.36 -9.51 15.49
C ASP A 47 -11.77 -10.68 14.58
N ASP A 48 -12.73 -10.52 13.68
CA ASP A 48 -13.13 -11.58 12.75
C ASP A 48 -12.12 -11.75 11.60
N VAL A 49 -11.35 -10.70 11.27
CA VAL A 49 -10.22 -10.79 10.34
C VAL A 49 -9.04 -11.51 11.00
N LYS A 50 -8.58 -12.59 10.36
CA LYS A 50 -7.48 -13.45 10.81
C LYS A 50 -6.21 -13.26 10.00
N VAL A 51 -6.32 -12.94 8.71
CA VAL A 51 -5.18 -12.78 7.78
C VAL A 51 -5.48 -11.67 6.78
N VAL A 52 -4.45 -10.94 6.38
CA VAL A 52 -4.52 -9.95 5.30
C VAL A 52 -3.73 -10.45 4.09
N ILE A 53 -4.34 -10.39 2.91
CA ILE A 53 -3.71 -10.69 1.62
C ILE A 53 -3.54 -9.39 0.83
N PHE A 54 -2.35 -9.18 0.27
CA PHE A 54 -2.12 -8.20 -0.78
C PHE A 54 -1.96 -8.89 -2.13
N THR A 55 -2.58 -8.36 -3.18
CA THR A 55 -2.38 -8.78 -4.57
C THR A 55 -2.59 -7.59 -5.51
N GLY A 56 -2.26 -7.72 -6.79
CA GLY A 56 -2.52 -6.69 -7.81
C GLY A 56 -3.65 -7.08 -8.76
N ALA A 57 -4.46 -6.11 -9.17
CA ALA A 57 -5.43 -6.30 -10.24
C ALA A 57 -4.73 -6.48 -11.59
N GLY A 58 -5.26 -7.38 -12.42
CA GLY A 58 -4.76 -7.61 -13.78
C GLY A 58 -3.41 -8.33 -13.81
N ARG A 59 -2.51 -7.85 -14.68
CA ARG A 59 -1.29 -8.59 -15.08
C ARG A 59 -0.03 -8.30 -14.26
N ALA A 60 -0.11 -7.43 -13.26
CA ALA A 60 1.03 -7.05 -12.42
C ALA A 60 0.63 -6.97 -10.96
N TYR A 61 1.60 -7.20 -10.07
CA TYR A 61 1.42 -6.89 -8.66
C TYR A 61 1.52 -5.38 -8.44
N CYS A 62 2.70 -4.81 -8.66
CA CYS A 62 2.98 -3.37 -8.60
C CYS A 62 4.25 -3.03 -9.38
N ALA A 63 4.15 -2.13 -10.36
CA ALA A 63 5.29 -1.69 -11.18
C ALA A 63 6.20 -0.63 -10.52
N GLY A 64 6.00 -0.34 -9.22
CA GLY A 64 6.76 0.65 -8.47
C GLY A 64 6.05 1.99 -8.35
N ALA A 65 6.80 3.06 -8.04
CA ALA A 65 6.22 4.39 -7.83
C ALA A 65 5.58 4.94 -9.12
N ASP A 66 4.43 5.61 -8.99
CA ASP A 66 3.83 6.34 -10.09
C ASP A 66 4.64 7.61 -10.38
N LEU A 67 5.36 7.61 -11.52
CA LEU A 67 6.22 8.70 -11.95
C LEU A 67 5.50 9.74 -12.85
N SER A 68 4.17 9.70 -12.93
CA SER A 68 3.41 10.59 -13.84
C SER A 68 3.54 12.08 -13.50
N SER A 69 3.91 12.42 -12.26
CA SER A 69 4.25 13.79 -11.85
C SER A 69 5.71 14.19 -12.14
N GLY A 70 6.49 13.32 -12.79
CA GLY A 70 7.86 13.62 -13.24
C GLY A 70 8.80 13.97 -12.09
N GLY A 71 9.52 15.07 -12.20
CA GLY A 71 10.43 15.53 -11.15
C GLY A 71 9.74 15.78 -9.80
N GLU A 72 8.43 16.09 -9.81
CA GLU A 72 7.62 16.30 -8.61
C GLU A 72 7.18 15.02 -7.90
N THR A 73 7.36 13.85 -8.53
CA THR A 73 7.10 12.56 -7.85
C THR A 73 7.97 12.41 -6.60
N PHE A 74 9.18 12.97 -6.65
CA PHE A 74 10.14 12.97 -5.54
C PHE A 74 10.47 14.38 -5.05
N ALA A 75 10.14 15.43 -5.82
CA ALA A 75 10.33 16.80 -5.37
C ALA A 75 9.19 17.20 -4.42
N LYS A 76 9.55 17.29 -3.14
CA LYS A 76 8.74 17.81 -2.02
C LYS A 76 7.64 16.87 -1.50
N GLY A 77 8.12 15.81 -0.86
CA GLY A 77 7.42 15.09 0.22
C GLY A 77 8.33 14.70 1.38
N GLY A 78 9.61 15.11 1.37
CA GLY A 78 10.39 15.17 2.60
C GLY A 78 9.72 16.22 3.45
N SER A 79 8.81 15.79 4.32
CA SER A 79 8.05 16.70 5.16
C SER A 79 8.99 17.72 5.78
N ASP A 80 8.60 18.99 5.81
CA ASP A 80 9.24 20.00 6.67
C ASP A 80 9.17 19.63 8.17
N VAL A 81 8.64 18.44 8.50
CA VAL A 81 8.88 17.76 9.75
C VAL A 81 10.33 17.26 9.75
N GLN A 82 11.25 18.15 10.12
CA GLN A 82 12.45 17.71 10.83
C GLN A 82 11.98 16.94 12.07
N THR A 83 11.81 15.63 11.94
CA THR A 83 11.65 14.77 13.11
C THR A 83 12.93 14.91 13.92
N LYS A 84 12.87 14.77 15.25
CA LYS A 84 14.08 14.77 16.09
C LYS A 84 15.11 13.67 15.70
N GLN A 85 14.78 12.83 14.72
CA GLN A 85 15.49 11.63 14.25
C GLN A 85 15.98 11.72 12.79
N GLY A 86 15.78 12.82 12.07
CA GLY A 86 16.32 13.03 10.71
C GLY A 86 15.28 13.05 9.59
N VAL A 87 15.69 12.57 8.39
CA VAL A 87 14.89 12.61 7.16
C VAL A 87 13.59 11.81 7.34
N PRO A 88 12.42 12.39 7.04
CA PRO A 88 11.13 11.72 7.11
C PRO A 88 11.08 10.46 6.24
N ARG A 89 10.28 9.49 6.66
CA ARG A 89 9.98 8.33 5.82
C ARG A 89 9.21 8.78 4.59
N ASP A 90 9.57 8.24 3.43
CA ASP A 90 8.77 8.38 2.22
C ASP A 90 7.52 7.49 2.29
N GLY A 91 6.66 7.58 1.28
CA GLY A 91 5.39 6.85 1.30
C GLY A 91 5.55 5.34 1.31
N GLY A 92 6.59 4.82 0.66
CA GLY A 92 6.95 3.40 0.73
C GLY A 92 7.32 2.98 2.15
N GLY A 93 8.23 3.74 2.80
CA GLY A 93 8.64 3.47 4.17
C GLY A 93 7.50 3.55 5.19
N LEU A 94 6.52 4.43 4.98
CA LEU A 94 5.31 4.49 5.81
C LEU A 94 4.47 3.20 5.71
N VAL A 95 4.24 2.70 4.48
CA VAL A 95 3.50 1.45 4.26
C VAL A 95 4.26 0.25 4.80
N SER A 96 5.57 0.14 4.55
CA SER A 96 6.38 -0.97 5.06
C SER A 96 6.34 -1.05 6.58
N LEU A 97 6.44 0.09 7.28
CA LEU A 97 6.32 0.11 8.75
C LEU A 97 4.89 -0.23 9.20
N ARG A 98 3.87 0.20 8.47
CA ARG A 98 2.49 -0.12 8.81
C ARG A 98 2.20 -1.62 8.66
N ILE A 99 2.71 -2.25 7.61
CA ILE A 99 2.65 -3.71 7.40
C ILE A 99 3.40 -4.42 8.54
N PHE A 100 4.59 -3.95 8.89
CA PHE A 100 5.37 -4.51 10.01
C PHE A 100 4.61 -4.46 11.35
N ASN A 101 3.85 -3.39 11.59
CA ASN A 101 3.06 -3.19 12.80
C ASN A 101 1.66 -3.82 12.75
N SER A 102 1.30 -4.52 11.66
CA SER A 102 0.01 -5.21 11.54
C SER A 102 -0.17 -6.23 12.66
N GLN A 103 -1.35 -6.25 13.28
CA GLN A 103 -1.70 -7.25 14.29
C GLN A 103 -2.11 -8.59 13.66
N LYS A 104 -2.38 -8.58 12.35
CA LYS A 104 -2.72 -9.77 11.55
C LYS A 104 -1.54 -10.19 10.69
N PRO A 105 -1.32 -11.50 10.46
CA PRO A 105 -0.39 -11.98 9.43
C PRO A 105 -0.72 -11.36 8.06
N VAL A 106 0.31 -10.86 7.39
CA VAL A 106 0.19 -10.24 6.05
C VAL A 106 0.90 -11.12 5.02
N ILE A 107 0.20 -11.46 3.94
CA ILE A 107 0.69 -12.32 2.87
C ILE A 107 0.67 -11.55 1.54
N GLY A 108 1.82 -11.47 0.87
CA GLY A 108 1.90 -10.97 -0.51
C GLY A 108 1.67 -12.09 -1.52
N VAL A 109 0.55 -12.04 -2.25
CA VAL A 109 0.29 -12.89 -3.42
C VAL A 109 0.77 -12.15 -4.66
N ILE A 110 2.05 -12.37 -4.99
CA ILE A 110 2.73 -11.65 -6.07
C ILE A 110 2.33 -12.25 -7.42
N ASN A 111 1.23 -11.76 -7.99
CA ASN A 111 0.59 -12.29 -9.21
C ASN A 111 1.24 -11.83 -10.53
N GLY A 112 2.33 -11.06 -10.47
CA GLY A 112 3.04 -10.54 -11.64
C GLY A 112 4.22 -9.66 -11.22
N PRO A 113 4.72 -8.77 -12.11
CA PRO A 113 5.83 -7.89 -11.79
C PRO A 113 5.65 -7.11 -10.47
N ALA A 114 6.70 -7.12 -9.65
CA ALA A 114 6.85 -6.41 -8.39
C ALA A 114 8.20 -5.66 -8.43
N VAL A 115 8.17 -4.33 -8.42
CA VAL A 115 9.36 -3.50 -8.68
C VAL A 115 9.41 -2.32 -7.72
N GLY A 116 10.60 -2.00 -7.18
CA GLY A 116 10.80 -0.82 -6.33
C GLY A 116 9.96 -0.89 -5.06
N VAL A 117 9.12 0.14 -4.81
CA VAL A 117 8.18 0.17 -3.68
C VAL A 117 7.13 -0.96 -3.73
N GLY A 118 6.98 -1.63 -4.87
CA GLY A 118 6.12 -2.80 -5.02
C GLY A 118 6.71 -4.12 -4.52
N VAL A 119 7.94 -4.14 -3.97
CA VAL A 119 8.60 -5.32 -3.36
C VAL A 119 8.57 -5.19 -1.85
#